data_AF-A0A4S8KK48-F1
#
_entry.id   AF-A0A4S8KK48-F1
#
_cell.length_a   1.000
_cell.length_b   1.000
_cell.length_c   1.000
_cell.angle_alpha   90.00
_cell.angle_beta   90.00
_cell.angle_gamma   90.00
#
_symmetry.space_group_name_H-M   'P 1'
#
loop_
_entity.id
_entity.type
_entity.pdbx_description
1 polymer ?
#
loop_
_entity_poly.entity_id
_entity_poly.type
_entity_poly.pdbx_seq_one_letter_code
_entity_poly.pdbx_strand_id
1 'polypeptide(L)'
;MTPSAPRPNHATHRSSPEFPSSDPYDETEANPYPTIDSFLLALSSREPRRALLQYIQKFEDADYYNIDQLARCTKEFLTGPKIEMTDGNAEFVLISVGKVAWRSDRSPDLQFAPEAARPKVG
;
A
#
# COMPACT_ATOMS: atom_id res chain seq x y z
N MET A 1 52.70 -14.70 -40.43
CA MET A 1 52.37 -14.71 -39.00
C MET A 1 51.73 -13.38 -38.65
N THR A 2 50.41 -13.36 -38.49
CA THR A 2 49.60 -12.23 -37.99
C THR A 2 48.31 -12.83 -37.40
N PRO A 3 47.94 -12.54 -36.12
CA PRO A 3 46.78 -13.18 -35.50
C PRO A 3 45.48 -12.37 -35.70
N SER A 4 44.42 -13.15 -35.97
CA SER A 4 43.03 -13.07 -35.53
C SER A 4 42.29 -11.73 -35.38
N ALA A 5 41.27 -11.55 -36.23
CA ALA A 5 39.96 -11.01 -35.85
C ALA A 5 38.88 -11.87 -36.54
N PRO A 6 37.80 -12.28 -35.85
CA PRO A 6 36.60 -11.43 -35.87
C PRO A 6 35.83 -11.41 -34.53
N ARG A 7 35.30 -10.24 -34.17
CA ARG A 7 34.23 -10.11 -33.16
C ARG A 7 32.88 -10.45 -33.82
N PRO A 8 32.10 -11.41 -33.32
CA PRO A 8 30.69 -11.49 -33.64
C PRO A 8 29.92 -10.57 -32.69
N ASN A 9 29.52 -9.40 -33.20
CA ASN A 9 28.41 -8.66 -32.63
C ASN A 9 27.11 -9.32 -33.11
N HIS A 10 26.50 -10.14 -32.26
CA HIS A 10 25.12 -10.59 -32.41
C HIS A 10 24.38 -10.12 -31.15
N ALA A 11 23.64 -9.02 -31.27
CA ALA A 11 22.20 -9.02 -31.49
C ALA A 11 21.40 -9.37 -30.22
N THR A 12 20.79 -8.31 -29.67
CA THR A 12 19.44 -8.31 -29.10
C THR A 12 19.14 -9.34 -28.02
N HIS A 13 19.46 -8.99 -26.77
CA HIS A 13 18.58 -9.34 -25.66
C HIS A 13 17.92 -8.06 -25.17
N ARG A 14 16.65 -7.90 -25.59
CA ARG A 14 15.67 -7.12 -24.83
C ARG A 14 15.74 -7.64 -23.40
N SER A 15 16.26 -6.84 -22.48
CA SER A 15 15.98 -7.05 -21.06
C SER A 15 14.48 -6.88 -20.91
N SER A 16 13.76 -8.01 -20.89
CA SER A 16 12.42 -8.04 -20.29
C SER A 16 12.54 -7.42 -18.90
N PRO A 17 11.56 -6.62 -18.43
CA PRO A 17 11.45 -6.37 -17.01
C PRO A 17 11.19 -7.73 -16.39
N GLU A 18 12.23 -8.31 -15.79
CA GLU A 18 12.05 -9.38 -14.82
C GLU A 18 11.03 -8.85 -13.82
N PHE A 19 9.86 -9.49 -13.82
CA PHE A 19 8.88 -9.37 -12.76
C PHE A 19 9.64 -9.36 -11.43
N PRO A 20 9.38 -8.43 -10.50
CA PRO A 20 10.02 -8.49 -9.20
C PRO A 20 9.72 -9.88 -8.63
N SER A 21 10.80 -10.63 -8.43
CA SER A 21 10.82 -11.90 -7.76
C SER A 21 9.93 -11.77 -6.53
N SER A 22 8.94 -12.65 -6.41
CA SER A 22 8.15 -12.77 -5.19
C SER A 22 9.09 -13.23 -4.09
N ASP A 23 9.73 -12.27 -3.42
CA ASP A 23 10.47 -12.50 -2.20
C ASP A 23 9.48 -13.16 -1.21
N PRO A 24 9.82 -14.30 -0.59
CA PRO A 24 9.04 -14.76 0.55
C PRO A 24 8.94 -13.60 1.55
N TYR A 25 7.71 -13.32 1.99
CA TYR A 25 7.43 -12.29 3.00
C TYR A 25 8.44 -12.40 4.12
N ASP A 26 9.36 -11.44 4.21
CA ASP A 26 10.36 -11.42 5.25
C ASP A 26 9.63 -11.06 6.55
N GLU A 27 9.40 -12.05 7.42
CA GLU A 27 8.76 -11.84 8.72
C GLU A 27 9.55 -10.85 9.60
N THR A 28 10.79 -10.50 9.22
CA THR A 28 11.60 -9.47 9.87
C THR A 28 11.41 -8.07 9.28
N GLU A 29 10.77 -7.95 8.11
CA GLU A 29 10.40 -6.67 7.51
C GLU A 29 9.15 -6.14 8.21
N ALA A 30 9.32 -5.09 9.03
CA ALA A 30 8.21 -4.46 9.73
C ALA A 30 7.15 -4.03 8.71
N ASN A 31 5.88 -4.41 8.94
CA ASN A 31 4.78 -4.02 8.08
C ASN A 31 4.81 -2.48 7.91
N PRO A 32 4.93 -1.95 6.68
CA PRO A 32 5.06 -0.51 6.44
C PRO A 32 3.77 0.25 6.79
N TYR A 33 2.66 -0.46 6.97
CA TYR A 33 1.39 0.13 7.34
C TYR A 33 1.28 0.29 8.86
N PRO A 34 0.74 1.42 9.34
CA PRO A 34 0.50 1.62 10.75
C PRO A 34 -0.48 0.58 11.29
N THR A 35 -0.36 0.33 12.58
CA THR A 35 -1.23 -0.56 13.33
C THR A 35 -2.61 0.07 13.54
N ILE A 36 -3.63 -0.78 13.73
CA ILE A 36 -5.02 -0.36 13.92
C ILE A 36 -5.18 0.44 15.22
N ASP A 37 -4.48 0.08 16.30
CA ASP A 37 -4.49 0.80 17.57
C ASP A 37 -4.02 2.26 17.40
N SER A 38 -2.87 2.46 16.77
CA SER A 38 -2.27 3.77 16.49
C SER A 38 -3.21 4.59 15.60
N PHE A 39 -3.83 3.95 14.61
CA PHE A 39 -4.78 4.59 13.72
C PHE A 39 -6.07 5.02 14.43
N LEU A 40 -6.71 4.13 15.20
CA LEU A 40 -7.93 4.43 15.95
C LEU A 40 -7.66 5.46 17.05
N LEU A 41 -6.48 5.46 17.66
CA LEU A 41 -6.05 6.50 18.60
C LEU A 41 -5.97 7.88 17.94
N ALA A 42 -5.34 7.96 16.76
CA ALA A 42 -5.28 9.19 15.99
C ALA A 42 -6.67 9.70 15.56
N LEU A 43 -7.58 8.79 15.20
CA LEU A 43 -8.98 9.14 14.90
C LEU A 43 -9.75 9.59 16.14
N SER A 44 -9.58 8.90 17.27
CA SER A 44 -10.24 9.26 18.53
C SER A 44 -9.77 10.60 19.07
N SER A 45 -8.54 11.04 18.76
CA SER A 45 -8.08 12.40 19.09
C SER A 45 -8.84 13.48 18.29
N ARG A 46 -9.24 13.19 17.05
CA ARG A 46 -9.98 14.12 16.18
C ARG A 46 -11.48 14.09 16.44
N GLU A 47 -12.01 12.89 16.71
CA GLU A 47 -13.45 12.61 16.84
C GLU A 47 -13.72 11.81 18.13
N PRO A 48 -13.47 12.38 19.33
CA PRO A 48 -13.55 11.66 20.60
C PRO A 48 -14.95 11.13 20.90
N ARG A 49 -15.99 11.76 20.37
CA ARG A 49 -17.41 11.36 20.56
C ARG A 49 -17.75 10.00 19.95
N ARG A 50 -16.94 9.50 19.01
CA ARG A 50 -17.16 8.20 18.35
C ARG A 50 -16.72 7.01 19.19
N ALA A 51 -15.99 7.25 20.29
CA ALA A 51 -15.50 6.23 21.21
C ALA A 51 -14.78 5.07 20.49
N LEU A 52 -13.89 5.39 19.55
CA LEU A 52 -13.27 4.39 18.66
C LEU A 52 -12.28 3.45 19.37
N LEU A 53 -11.73 3.87 20.52
CA LEU A 53 -10.74 3.08 21.27
C LEU A 53 -11.31 1.76 21.81
N GLN A 54 -12.62 1.70 22.07
CA GLN A 54 -13.26 0.48 22.59
C GLN A 54 -13.19 -0.70 21.60
N TYR A 55 -12.97 -0.41 20.31
CA TYR A 55 -12.92 -1.43 19.27
C TYR A 55 -11.51 -2.00 19.06
N ILE A 56 -10.46 -1.42 19.68
CA ILE A 56 -9.08 -1.91 19.54
C ILE A 56 -8.99 -3.38 19.94
N GLN A 57 -9.49 -3.71 21.15
CA GLN A 57 -9.51 -5.10 21.63
C GLN A 57 -10.28 -6.03 20.69
N LYS A 58 -11.39 -5.56 20.09
CA LYS A 58 -12.21 -6.36 19.18
C LYS A 58 -11.45 -6.72 17.89
N PHE A 59 -10.58 -5.84 17.41
CA PHE A 59 -9.72 -6.13 16.26
C PHE A 59 -8.60 -7.10 16.63
N GLU A 60 -7.98 -6.94 17.81
CA GLU A 60 -6.98 -7.88 18.33
C GLU A 60 -7.55 -9.29 18.51
N ASP A 61 -8.74 -9.41 19.10
CA ASP A 61 -9.45 -10.67 19.29
C ASP A 61 -9.86 -11.34 17.95
N ALA A 62 -9.88 -10.56 16.85
CA ALA A 62 -10.21 -11.02 15.51
C ALA A 62 -8.97 -11.26 14.63
N ASP A 63 -7.75 -11.13 15.18
CA ASP A 63 -6.47 -11.22 14.49
C ASP A 63 -6.26 -10.15 13.39
N TYR A 64 -6.79 -8.94 13.60
CA TYR A 64 -6.56 -7.77 12.75
C TYR A 64 -5.67 -6.77 13.47
N TYR A 65 -4.50 -6.47 12.90
CA TYR A 65 -3.48 -5.65 13.53
C TYR A 65 -3.11 -4.41 12.72
N ASN A 66 -3.27 -4.42 11.40
CA ASN A 66 -2.76 -3.36 10.52
C ASN A 66 -3.84 -2.73 9.63
N ILE A 67 -3.66 -1.46 9.25
CA ILE A 67 -4.68 -0.73 8.48
C ILE A 67 -4.92 -1.28 7.07
N ASP A 68 -3.97 -2.02 6.49
CA ASP A 68 -4.14 -2.66 5.17
C ASP A 68 -5.18 -3.79 5.24
N GLN A 69 -5.20 -4.52 6.36
CA GLN A 69 -6.23 -5.53 6.63
C GLN A 69 -7.59 -4.85 6.81
N LEU A 70 -7.62 -3.72 7.53
CA LEU A 70 -8.82 -2.91 7.72
C LEU A 70 -9.36 -2.32 6.41
N ALA A 71 -8.48 -1.97 5.47
CA ALA A 71 -8.86 -1.48 4.14
C ALA A 71 -9.57 -2.55 3.28
N ARG A 72 -9.32 -3.84 3.57
CA ARG A 72 -9.94 -4.98 2.89
C ARG A 72 -11.25 -5.42 3.56
N CYS A 73 -11.53 -4.92 4.76
CA CYS A 73 -12.78 -5.20 5.46
C CYS A 73 -13.96 -4.52 4.77
N THR A 74 -15.12 -5.18 4.81
CA THR A 74 -16.38 -4.56 4.40
C THR A 74 -17.09 -3.95 5.60
N LYS A 75 -18.06 -3.07 5.32
CA LYS A 75 -18.89 -2.46 6.36
C LYS A 75 -19.61 -3.52 7.18
N GLU A 76 -20.10 -4.57 6.53
CA GLU A 76 -20.83 -5.69 7.15
C GLU A 76 -19.96 -6.46 8.14
N PHE A 77 -18.65 -6.60 7.87
CA PHE A 77 -17.72 -7.22 8.81
C PHE A 77 -17.55 -6.36 10.07
N LEU A 78 -17.38 -5.05 9.89
CA LEU A 78 -17.22 -4.10 10.99
C LEU A 78 -18.47 -3.98 11.86
N THR A 79 -19.65 -3.98 11.25
CA THR A 79 -20.93 -3.97 11.98
C THR A 79 -21.36 -5.36 12.45
N GLY A 80 -20.61 -6.40 12.06
CA GLY A 80 -20.91 -7.79 12.38
C GLY A 80 -20.60 -8.14 13.85
N PRO A 81 -20.93 -9.37 14.27
CA PRO A 81 -20.84 -9.79 15.68
C PRO A 81 -19.40 -9.85 16.24
N LYS A 82 -18.38 -9.80 15.37
CA LYS A 82 -16.98 -9.81 15.80
C LYS A 82 -16.52 -8.44 16.31
N ILE A 83 -16.86 -7.38 15.57
CA ILE A 83 -16.37 -6.03 15.83
C ILE A 83 -17.45 -5.17 16.49
N GLU A 84 -18.72 -5.38 16.14
CA GLU A 84 -19.90 -4.72 16.72
C GLU A 84 -19.83 -3.18 16.64
N MET A 85 -19.18 -2.65 15.59
CA MET A 85 -19.21 -1.21 15.34
C MET A 85 -20.61 -0.76 14.94
N THR A 86 -20.96 0.47 15.32
CA THR A 86 -22.12 1.13 14.74
C THR A 86 -21.88 1.41 13.26
N ASP A 87 -22.96 1.42 12.48
CA ASP A 87 -22.94 1.68 11.03
C ASP A 87 -22.14 2.95 10.68
N GLY A 88 -22.38 4.04 11.42
CA GLY A 88 -21.69 5.31 11.24
C GLY A 88 -20.22 5.31 11.68
N ASN A 89 -19.81 4.44 12.61
CA ASN A 89 -18.40 4.28 12.98
C ASN A 89 -17.65 3.43 11.93
N ALA A 90 -18.26 2.35 11.46
CA ALA A 90 -17.72 1.51 10.40
C ALA A 90 -17.45 2.33 9.13
N GLU A 91 -18.44 3.11 8.68
CA GLU A 91 -18.29 3.98 7.51
C GLU A 91 -17.18 5.04 7.71
N PHE A 92 -17.16 5.67 8.88
CA PHE A 92 -16.14 6.68 9.19
C PHE A 92 -14.72 6.10 9.18
N VAL A 93 -14.53 4.91 9.73
CA VAL A 93 -13.25 4.20 9.76
C VAL A 93 -12.81 3.84 8.34
N LEU A 94 -13.68 3.24 7.52
CA LEU A 94 -13.34 2.87 6.14
C LEU A 94 -12.96 4.08 5.27
N ILE A 95 -13.70 5.18 5.37
CA ILE A 95 -13.38 6.44 4.68
C ILE A 95 -12.01 6.98 5.14
N SER A 96 -11.73 6.88 6.44
CA SER A 96 -10.49 7.38 7.02
C SER A 96 -9.28 6.54 6.62
N VAL A 97 -9.44 5.22 6.56
CA VAL A 97 -8.42 4.28 6.07
C VAL A 97 -8.09 4.58 4.62
N GLY A 98 -9.10 4.78 3.77
CA GLY A 98 -8.90 5.21 2.39
C GLY A 98 -7.97 6.43 2.30
N LYS A 99 -8.24 7.49 3.09
CA LYS A 99 -7.40 8.71 3.09
C LYS A 99 -5.94 8.47 3.51
N VAL A 100 -5.66 7.43 4.32
CA VAL A 100 -4.30 7.08 4.74
C VAL A 100 -3.61 6.16 3.72
N ALA A 101 -4.34 5.23 3.11
CA ALA A 101 -3.84 4.38 2.03
C ALA A 101 -3.41 5.22 0.81
N TRP A 102 -4.23 6.20 0.39
CA TRP A 102 -3.88 7.15 -0.68
C TRP A 102 -2.65 8.02 -0.36
N ARG A 103 -2.29 8.19 0.91
CA ARG A 103 -1.08 8.92 1.32
C ARG A 103 0.17 8.04 1.32
N SER A 104 0.01 6.75 1.58
CA SER A 104 1.11 5.77 1.65
C SER A 104 1.48 5.23 0.27
N ASP A 105 0.54 5.22 -0.68
CA ASP A 105 0.75 4.81 -2.09
C ASP A 105 1.42 5.91 -2.95
N ARG A 106 1.75 7.06 -2.36
CA ARG A 106 2.40 8.18 -3.05
C ARG A 106 3.91 8.19 -2.83
N SER A 107 4.55 7.13 -3.29
CA SER A 107 5.87 7.20 -3.90
C SER A 107 5.89 6.46 -5.23
N PRO A 108 5.31 7.03 -6.31
CA PRO A 108 5.80 6.76 -7.64
C PRO A 108 7.04 7.64 -7.82
N ASP A 109 8.20 7.08 -7.47
CA ASP A 109 9.45 7.46 -8.11
C ASP A 109 9.34 7.03 -9.58
N LEU A 110 8.60 7.80 -10.37
CA LEU A 110 8.44 7.64 -11.81
C LEU A 110 8.13 8.99 -12.42
N GLN A 111 9.22 9.68 -12.69
CA GLN A 111 9.48 10.44 -13.90
C GLN A 111 8.40 10.26 -14.98
N PHE A 112 7.41 11.15 -15.02
CA PHE A 112 6.87 11.58 -16.30
C PHE A 112 7.75 12.74 -16.76
N ALA A 113 8.92 12.40 -17.30
CA ALA A 113 9.57 13.26 -18.26
C ALA A 113 8.75 13.16 -19.57
N PRO A 114 8.10 14.22 -20.07
CA PRO A 114 7.71 14.26 -21.46
C PRO A 114 8.96 14.56 -22.29
N GLU A 115 9.81 13.56 -22.53
CA GLU A 115 10.77 13.61 -23.64
C GLU A 115 10.09 13.10 -24.91
N ALA A 116 9.64 14.03 -25.76
CA ALA A 116 9.95 14.06 -27.19
C ALA A 116 8.96 14.96 -27.96
N ALA A 117 9.38 16.21 -28.22
CA ALA A 117 9.15 16.87 -29.50
C ALA A 117 9.99 18.16 -29.59
N ARG A 118 11.27 18.02 -29.96
CA ARG A 118 11.99 19.05 -30.72
C ARG A 118 12.10 18.55 -32.17
N PRO A 119 12.41 19.39 -33.17
CA PRO A 119 11.95 20.73 -33.49
C PRO A 119 11.43 20.80 -34.95
N LYS A 120 10.71 21.86 -35.35
CA LYS A 120 10.80 22.33 -36.76
C LYS A 120 10.86 23.84 -36.81
N VAL A 121 12.05 24.29 -37.15
CA VAL A 121 12.35 25.59 -37.74
C VAL A 121 11.63 25.65 -39.08
N GLY A 122 10.95 26.76 -39.34
CA GLY A 122 10.28 27.10 -40.60
C GLY A 122 9.85 28.55 -40.53
#